data_AF-A0A924XNH8-F1
#
_entry.id   AF-A0A924XNH8-F1
#
_cell.length_a   1.000
_cell.length_b   1.000
_cell.length_c   1.000
_cell.angle_alpha   90.00
_cell.angle_beta   90.00
_cell.angle_gamma   90.00
#
_symmetry.space_group_name_H-M   'P 1'
#
loop_
_entity.id
_entity.type
_entity.pdbx_description
1 polymer ?
#
loop_
_entity_poly.entity_id
_entity_poly.type
_entity_poly.pdbx_seq_one_letter_code
_entity_poly.pdbx_strand_id
1 'polypeptide(L)'
;NAVLRSGAKVGDLIFVTGMLGGAAAGLKLLENGEHFDIANTENVESSQSPNHNLMLRQLKPNSQTIVGKLLPRECLATSAIDLSDGLSSDLRHVCEASGVGAKIYVDKLPFDVNLLDYSEAEKLDFALNGGEDYELLFTVRPRMARNRSKLLAKFPSTCIGEITDDAGKIELVSENEVVTLENRGFQHF
;
A
#
# COMPACT_ATOMS: atom_id res chain seq x y z
N ASN A 1 -17.51 5.17 15.82
CA ASN A 1 -16.11 5.43 16.23
C ASN A 1 -15.23 5.49 15.00
N ALA A 2 -14.30 6.44 14.95
CA ALA A 2 -13.30 6.51 13.89
C ALA A 2 -12.20 5.46 14.11
N VAL A 3 -11.54 5.04 13.02
CA VAL A 3 -10.27 4.30 13.09
C VAL A 3 -9.16 5.34 12.98
N LEU A 4 -8.20 5.31 13.91
CA LEU A 4 -7.08 6.26 13.95
C LEU A 4 -5.82 5.59 13.39
N ARG A 5 -4.76 6.37 13.21
CA ARG A 5 -3.40 5.84 12.98
C ARG A 5 -2.88 5.09 14.22
N SER A 6 -3.31 5.53 15.41
CA SER A 6 -3.03 4.85 16.66
C SER A 6 -3.98 3.68 16.89
N GLY A 7 -3.49 2.65 17.57
CA GLY A 7 -4.30 1.50 18.02
C GLY A 7 -3.81 0.15 17.52
N ALA A 8 -2.80 0.12 16.64
CA ALA A 8 -2.09 -1.09 16.28
C ALA A 8 -1.48 -1.75 17.52
N LYS A 9 -1.51 -3.09 17.57
CA LYS A 9 -0.98 -3.87 18.68
C LYS A 9 -0.03 -4.95 18.17
N VAL A 10 0.93 -5.32 19.00
CA VAL A 10 1.82 -6.46 18.75
C VAL A 10 1.02 -7.69 18.34
N GLY A 11 1.41 -8.29 17.22
CA GLY A 11 0.75 -9.44 16.60
C GLY A 11 -0.46 -9.10 15.71
N ASP A 12 -0.87 -7.83 15.59
CA ASP A 12 -1.83 -7.44 14.55
C ASP A 12 -1.21 -7.69 13.17
N LEU A 13 -2.02 -8.16 12.23
CA LEU A 13 -1.64 -8.34 10.83
C LEU A 13 -1.79 -7.03 10.06
N ILE A 14 -0.87 -6.75 9.15
CA ILE A 14 -0.87 -5.55 8.31
C ILE A 14 -1.45 -5.90 6.94
N PHE A 15 -2.47 -5.15 6.53
CA PHE A 15 -3.12 -5.29 5.23
C PHE A 15 -3.01 -4.00 4.42
N VAL A 16 -2.95 -4.15 3.09
CA VAL A 16 -3.10 -3.05 2.14
C VAL A 16 -4.21 -3.37 1.14
N THR A 17 -4.96 -2.36 0.69
CA THR A 17 -5.87 -2.51 -0.46
C THR A 17 -5.13 -2.41 -1.78
N GLY A 18 -5.77 -2.91 -2.84
CA GLY A 18 -5.31 -2.70 -4.21
C GLY A 18 -3.88 -3.20 -4.47
N MET A 19 -3.17 -2.45 -5.29
CA MET A 19 -1.80 -2.73 -5.73
C MET A 19 -0.92 -1.50 -5.52
N LEU A 20 0.37 -1.71 -5.35
CA LEU A 20 1.35 -0.68 -5.00
C LEU A 20 2.36 -0.43 -6.12
N GLY A 21 2.90 0.78 -6.15
CA GLY A 21 3.96 1.25 -7.04
C GLY A 21 3.49 1.69 -8.41
N GLY A 22 2.20 1.56 -8.71
CA GLY A 22 1.65 1.93 -10.02
C GLY A 22 1.70 3.43 -10.29
N ALA A 23 1.36 4.24 -9.28
CA ALA A 23 1.38 5.70 -9.39
C ALA A 23 2.81 6.23 -9.62
N ALA A 24 3.77 5.83 -8.81
CA ALA A 24 5.17 6.24 -8.95
C ALA A 24 5.80 5.86 -10.30
N ALA A 25 5.49 4.67 -10.83
CA ALA A 25 5.93 4.30 -12.18
C ALA A 25 5.24 5.16 -13.27
N GLY A 26 3.95 5.47 -13.08
CA GLY A 26 3.22 6.42 -13.93
C GLY A 26 3.84 7.81 -13.95
N LEU A 27 4.23 8.33 -12.78
CA LEU A 27 4.94 9.60 -12.66
C LEU A 27 6.27 9.56 -13.42
N LYS A 28 7.08 8.51 -13.23
CA LYS A 28 8.35 8.31 -13.95
C LYS A 28 8.17 8.34 -15.47
N LEU A 29 7.10 7.75 -15.99
CA LEU A 29 6.79 7.78 -17.43
C LEU A 29 6.47 9.19 -17.90
N LEU A 30 5.62 9.93 -17.18
CA LEU A 30 5.27 11.31 -17.48
C LEU A 30 6.49 12.25 -17.44
N GLU A 31 7.37 12.09 -16.45
CA GLU A 31 8.62 12.85 -16.33
C GLU A 31 9.60 12.54 -17.47
N ASN A 32 9.59 11.31 -17.98
CA ASN A 32 10.37 10.90 -19.15
C ASN A 32 9.77 11.38 -20.49
N GLY A 33 8.63 12.08 -20.46
CA GLY A 33 8.00 12.68 -21.64
C GLY A 33 6.99 11.78 -22.35
N GLU A 34 6.55 10.68 -21.73
CA GLU A 34 5.42 9.91 -22.25
C GLU A 34 4.13 10.74 -22.21
N HIS A 35 3.34 10.65 -23.26
CA HIS A 35 2.11 11.43 -23.40
C HIS A 35 0.89 10.61 -22.99
N PHE A 36 0.12 11.16 -22.06
CA PHE A 36 -1.17 10.59 -21.67
C PHE A 36 -2.27 11.06 -22.63
N ASP A 37 -2.84 10.14 -23.40
CA ASP A 37 -3.97 10.43 -24.29
C ASP A 37 -5.31 10.23 -23.58
N ILE A 38 -5.96 11.35 -23.24
CA ILE A 38 -7.26 11.38 -22.54
C ILE A 38 -8.36 10.74 -23.39
N ALA A 39 -8.29 10.78 -24.73
CA ALA A 39 -9.35 10.25 -25.60
C ALA A 39 -9.53 8.73 -25.46
N ASN A 40 -8.50 8.02 -25.00
CA ASN A 40 -8.56 6.57 -24.77
C ASN A 40 -9.14 6.18 -23.41
N THR A 41 -9.45 7.13 -22.51
CA THR A 41 -9.91 6.81 -21.14
C THR A 41 -11.39 6.41 -21.03
N GLU A 42 -12.22 6.69 -22.04
CA GLU A 42 -13.66 6.38 -22.00
C GLU A 42 -14.00 4.93 -22.42
N ASN A 43 -13.08 4.23 -23.10
CA ASN A 43 -13.24 2.83 -23.51
C ASN A 43 -12.43 1.91 -22.59
N VAL A 44 -12.91 1.72 -21.37
CA VAL A 44 -12.22 1.02 -20.25
C VAL A 44 -12.03 -0.50 -20.48
N GLU A 45 -12.67 -1.10 -21.48
CA GLU A 45 -12.79 -2.57 -21.56
C GLU A 45 -11.84 -3.29 -22.54
N SER A 46 -11.02 -2.61 -23.34
CA SER A 46 -10.08 -3.33 -24.21
C SER A 46 -8.88 -2.49 -24.66
N SER A 47 -7.68 -2.94 -24.25
CA SER A 47 -6.40 -2.67 -24.93
C SER A 47 -5.64 -1.37 -24.59
N GLN A 48 -5.67 -0.90 -23.33
CA GLN A 48 -4.72 0.12 -22.88
C GLN A 48 -3.36 -0.52 -22.58
N SER A 49 -2.26 0.14 -22.99
CA SER A 49 -0.90 -0.35 -22.74
C SER A 49 -0.55 -0.31 -21.25
N PRO A 50 0.40 -1.13 -20.78
CA PRO A 50 0.88 -1.07 -19.39
C PRO A 50 1.26 0.36 -18.96
N ASN A 51 1.99 1.09 -19.80
CA ASN A 51 2.36 2.49 -19.53
C ASN A 51 1.13 3.40 -19.38
N HIS A 52 0.09 3.21 -20.20
CA HIS A 52 -1.13 3.99 -20.07
C HIS A 52 -1.83 3.74 -18.72
N ASN A 53 -1.91 2.47 -18.30
CA ASN A 53 -2.51 2.11 -17.01
C ASN A 53 -1.72 2.70 -15.82
N LEU A 54 -0.39 2.67 -15.88
CA LEU A 54 0.48 3.27 -14.87
C LEU A 54 0.30 4.79 -14.81
N MET A 55 0.30 5.48 -15.96
CA MET A 55 0.02 6.93 -15.99
C MET A 55 -1.39 7.24 -15.47
N LEU A 56 -2.38 6.39 -15.73
CA LEU A 56 -3.73 6.56 -15.20
C LEU A 56 -3.77 6.41 -13.67
N ARG A 57 -2.99 5.49 -13.09
CA ARG A 57 -2.84 5.37 -11.62
C ARG A 57 -2.38 6.68 -11.00
N GLN A 58 -1.41 7.36 -11.63
CA GLN A 58 -0.89 8.66 -11.19
C GLN A 58 -1.89 9.81 -11.39
N LEU A 59 -2.50 9.91 -12.58
CA LEU A 59 -3.33 11.06 -12.95
C LEU A 59 -4.76 10.98 -12.41
N LYS A 60 -5.26 9.76 -12.14
CA LYS A 60 -6.63 9.50 -11.71
C LYS A 60 -6.67 8.34 -10.70
N PRO A 61 -6.09 8.51 -9.51
CA PRO A 61 -6.06 7.46 -8.49
C PRO A 61 -7.46 7.11 -8.00
N ASN A 62 -7.66 5.83 -7.67
CA ASN A 62 -8.92 5.34 -7.14
C ASN A 62 -8.98 5.56 -5.62
N SER A 63 -9.79 6.51 -5.17
CA SER A 63 -9.97 6.74 -3.73
C SER A 63 -10.66 5.54 -3.06
N GLN A 64 -10.06 4.98 -2.00
CA GLN A 64 -10.59 3.83 -1.25
C GLN A 64 -11.70 4.21 -0.26
N THR A 65 -12.56 5.16 -0.62
CA THR A 65 -13.56 5.77 0.27
C THR A 65 -14.60 4.78 0.80
N ILE A 66 -14.97 3.77 0.00
CA ILE A 66 -15.90 2.71 0.43
C ILE A 66 -15.28 1.88 1.55
N VAL A 67 -14.04 1.43 1.36
CA VAL A 67 -13.29 0.66 2.36
C VAL A 67 -13.12 1.48 3.64
N GLY A 68 -12.68 2.74 3.52
CA GLY A 68 -12.49 3.64 4.66
C GLY A 68 -13.77 3.87 5.49
N LYS A 69 -14.95 3.91 4.85
CA LYS A 69 -16.24 4.02 5.57
C LYS A 69 -16.66 2.73 6.27
N LEU A 70 -16.27 1.59 5.74
CA LEU A 70 -16.69 0.27 6.20
C LEU A 70 -15.80 -0.28 7.33
N LEU A 71 -14.48 0.01 7.32
CA LEU A 71 -13.55 -0.36 8.40
C LEU A 71 -14.06 -0.04 9.83
N PRO A 72 -14.49 1.20 10.15
CA PRO A 72 -15.03 1.54 11.47
C PRO A 72 -16.37 0.88 11.76
N ARG A 73 -17.23 0.68 10.75
CA ARG A 73 -18.59 0.11 10.92
C ARG A 73 -18.53 -1.36 11.28
N GLU A 74 -17.55 -2.08 10.74
CA GLU A 74 -17.37 -3.51 10.94
C GLU A 74 -16.45 -3.82 12.15
N CYS A 75 -15.88 -2.79 12.80
CA CYS A 75 -14.94 -2.93 13.92
C CYS A 75 -13.76 -3.88 13.62
N LEU A 76 -13.28 -3.87 12.37
CA LEU A 76 -12.27 -4.83 11.88
C LEU A 76 -10.84 -4.34 12.10
N ALA A 77 -10.61 -3.05 11.83
CA ALA A 77 -9.29 -2.47 11.92
C ALA A 77 -8.97 -1.99 13.34
N THR A 78 -7.73 -2.18 13.76
CA THR A 78 -7.16 -1.59 14.99
C THR A 78 -6.50 -0.26 14.72
N SER A 79 -5.96 -0.05 13.52
CA SER A 79 -5.48 1.23 13.00
C SER A 79 -5.62 1.28 11.48
N ALA A 80 -5.59 2.49 10.90
CA ALA A 80 -5.59 2.68 9.44
C ALA A 80 -4.96 4.03 9.03
N ILE A 81 -4.41 4.06 7.81
CA ILE A 81 -3.89 5.24 7.11
C ILE A 81 -4.02 5.01 5.59
N ASP A 82 -4.14 6.08 4.80
CA ASP A 82 -3.97 6.02 3.35
C ASP A 82 -2.49 6.08 2.95
N LEU A 83 -2.15 5.45 1.82
CA LEU A 83 -0.80 5.40 1.26
C LEU A 83 -0.63 6.52 0.25
N SER A 84 -0.15 7.67 0.73
CA SER A 84 0.02 8.90 -0.05
C SER A 84 1.49 9.31 -0.20
N ASP A 85 2.31 9.06 0.82
CA ASP A 85 3.75 9.35 0.80
C ASP A 85 4.62 8.11 0.56
N GLY A 86 3.96 6.94 0.48
CA GLY A 86 4.57 5.63 0.24
C GLY A 86 4.59 4.77 1.49
N LEU A 87 4.65 3.45 1.29
CA LEU A 87 4.51 2.46 2.38
C LEU A 87 5.52 2.70 3.51
N SER A 88 6.76 3.08 3.19
CA SER A 88 7.83 3.29 4.18
C SER A 88 7.55 4.47 5.13
N SER A 89 6.94 5.55 4.63
CA SER A 89 6.58 6.72 5.43
C SER A 89 5.26 6.50 6.18
N ASP A 90 4.23 6.03 5.47
CA ASP A 90 2.88 5.91 6.04
C ASP A 90 2.78 4.80 7.11
N LEU A 91 3.49 3.68 6.92
CA LEU A 91 3.59 2.65 7.96
C LEU A 91 4.34 3.16 9.20
N ARG A 92 5.37 3.99 9.01
CA ARG A 92 6.09 4.61 10.12
C ARG A 92 5.16 5.48 10.96
N HIS A 93 4.28 6.27 10.34
CA HIS A 93 3.28 7.03 11.08
C HIS A 93 2.34 6.16 11.94
N VAL A 94 1.95 4.98 11.44
CA VAL A 94 1.15 4.01 12.23
C VAL A 94 1.96 3.44 13.40
N CYS A 95 3.20 3.04 13.15
CA CYS A 95 4.12 2.51 14.16
C CYS A 95 4.40 3.53 15.26
N GLU A 96 4.72 4.77 14.91
CA GLU A 96 4.97 5.88 15.84
C GLU A 96 3.74 6.23 16.66
N ALA A 97 2.57 6.39 16.01
CA ALA A 97 1.33 6.71 16.70
C ALA A 97 0.85 5.60 17.64
N SER A 98 1.30 4.36 17.43
CA SER A 98 0.93 3.19 18.23
C SER A 98 2.02 2.73 19.21
N GLY A 99 3.26 3.23 19.09
CA GLY A 99 4.40 2.81 19.90
C GLY A 99 4.85 1.36 19.63
N VAL A 100 4.85 0.93 18.36
CA VAL A 100 5.12 -0.45 17.93
C VAL A 100 6.11 -0.48 16.76
N GLY A 101 6.60 -1.67 16.42
CA GLY A 101 7.38 -1.93 15.20
C GLY A 101 6.57 -2.67 14.14
N ALA A 102 7.20 -3.03 13.03
CA ALA A 102 6.56 -3.84 11.98
C ALA A 102 7.56 -4.70 11.20
N LYS A 103 7.06 -5.82 10.68
CA LYS A 103 7.71 -6.64 9.65
C LYS A 103 6.85 -6.69 8.41
N ILE A 104 7.43 -6.36 7.26
CA ILE A 104 6.80 -6.45 5.94
C ILE A 104 7.48 -7.55 5.14
N TYR A 105 6.70 -8.47 4.59
CA TYR A 105 7.18 -9.58 3.78
C TYR A 105 7.17 -9.18 2.30
N VAL A 106 8.35 -9.12 1.69
CA VAL A 106 8.54 -8.63 0.31
C VAL A 106 7.79 -9.51 -0.70
N ASP A 107 7.79 -10.82 -0.49
CA ASP A 107 7.09 -11.82 -1.31
C ASP A 107 5.55 -11.68 -1.29
N LYS A 108 5.00 -10.90 -0.34
CA LYS A 108 3.56 -10.68 -0.18
C LYS A 108 3.09 -9.32 -0.66
N LEU A 109 4.00 -8.43 -1.07
CA LEU A 109 3.62 -7.11 -1.55
C LEU A 109 2.79 -7.22 -2.84
N PRO A 110 1.61 -6.60 -2.93
CA PRO A 110 0.80 -6.63 -4.13
C PRO A 110 1.29 -5.58 -5.12
N PHE A 111 2.31 -5.91 -5.92
CA PHE A 111 2.80 -5.01 -6.97
C PHE A 111 1.75 -4.77 -8.05
N ASP A 112 1.72 -3.57 -8.63
CA ASP A 112 0.87 -3.29 -9.80
C ASP A 112 1.23 -4.22 -10.97
N VAL A 113 0.21 -4.84 -11.55
CA VAL A 113 0.34 -5.83 -12.63
C VAL A 113 0.95 -5.25 -13.90
N ASN A 114 0.96 -3.93 -14.07
CA ASN A 114 1.53 -3.27 -15.23
C ASN A 114 3.03 -3.00 -15.10
N LEU A 115 3.65 -3.35 -13.97
CA LEU A 115 5.09 -3.15 -13.75
C LEU A 115 5.99 -4.22 -14.41
N LEU A 116 5.48 -5.02 -15.34
CA LEU A 116 6.17 -6.21 -15.88
C LEU A 116 7.55 -5.90 -16.48
N ASP A 117 7.72 -4.71 -17.06
CA ASP A 117 8.95 -4.29 -17.73
C ASP A 117 10.00 -3.68 -16.79
N TYR A 118 9.68 -3.52 -15.50
CA TYR A 118 10.60 -2.99 -14.49
C TYR A 118 11.37 -4.11 -13.80
N SER A 119 12.59 -3.81 -13.35
CA SER A 119 13.35 -4.74 -12.51
C SER A 119 12.68 -4.94 -11.14
N GLU A 120 12.92 -6.07 -10.48
CA GLU A 120 12.39 -6.32 -9.13
C GLU A 120 12.79 -5.24 -8.12
N ALA A 121 14.00 -4.69 -8.26
CA ALA A 121 14.47 -3.58 -7.43
C ALA A 121 13.65 -2.30 -7.66
N GLU A 122 13.31 -1.98 -8.92
CA GLU A 122 12.46 -0.82 -9.24
C GLU A 122 11.02 -1.03 -8.76
N LYS A 123 10.44 -2.21 -8.96
CA LYS A 123 9.09 -2.54 -8.44
C LYS A 123 9.03 -2.35 -6.94
N LEU A 124 10.05 -2.86 -6.24
CA LEU A 124 10.15 -2.72 -4.80
C LEU A 124 10.30 -1.26 -4.37
N ASP A 125 11.16 -0.50 -5.05
CA ASP A 125 11.35 0.92 -4.74
C ASP A 125 10.05 1.72 -4.95
N PHE A 126 9.32 1.49 -6.04
CA PHE A 126 8.02 2.12 -6.28
C PHE A 126 6.99 1.74 -5.22
N ALA A 127 6.88 0.48 -4.83
CA ALA A 127 5.90 0.04 -3.84
C ALA A 127 6.22 0.55 -2.42
N LEU A 128 7.51 0.70 -2.08
CA LEU A 128 7.94 1.11 -0.75
C LEU A 128 8.00 2.63 -0.59
N ASN A 129 8.50 3.33 -1.58
CA ASN A 129 8.87 4.75 -1.49
C ASN A 129 8.09 5.62 -2.47
N GLY A 130 7.44 5.01 -3.46
CA GLY A 130 6.50 5.71 -4.32
C GLY A 130 5.25 6.13 -3.56
N GLY A 131 4.89 7.40 -3.70
CA GLY A 131 3.64 7.95 -3.15
C GLY A 131 2.45 7.80 -4.10
N GLU A 132 1.35 8.41 -3.69
CA GLU A 132 0.16 8.67 -4.52
C GLU A 132 -0.58 7.44 -5.05
N ASP A 133 -0.38 6.27 -4.45
CA ASP A 133 -1.20 5.09 -4.74
C ASP A 133 -2.64 5.22 -4.18
N TYR A 134 -2.82 6.00 -3.11
CA TYR A 134 -4.10 6.24 -2.40
C TYR A 134 -4.83 4.96 -1.97
N GLU A 135 -4.07 3.87 -1.79
CA GLU A 135 -4.53 2.64 -1.18
C GLU A 135 -4.63 2.81 0.35
N LEU A 136 -5.34 1.92 1.04
CA LEU A 136 -5.43 1.93 2.50
C LEU A 136 -4.52 0.87 3.11
N LEU A 137 -3.68 1.29 4.04
CA LEU A 137 -2.99 0.43 4.98
C LEU A 137 -3.80 0.35 6.29
N PHE A 138 -4.02 -0.85 6.80
CA PHE A 138 -4.73 -1.04 8.06
C PHE A 138 -4.27 -2.30 8.80
N THR A 139 -4.40 -2.29 10.11
CA THR A 139 -4.01 -3.41 10.97
C THR A 139 -5.22 -4.16 11.49
N VAL A 140 -5.12 -5.49 11.61
CA VAL A 140 -6.23 -6.37 12.00
C VAL A 140 -5.76 -7.40 13.02
N ARG A 141 -6.53 -7.58 14.10
CA ARG A 141 -6.25 -8.63 15.09
C ARG A 141 -6.31 -10.02 14.44
N PRO A 142 -5.39 -10.95 14.74
CA PRO A 142 -5.37 -12.29 14.14
C PRO A 142 -6.69 -13.03 14.25
N ARG A 143 -7.40 -12.90 15.39
CA ARG A 143 -8.72 -13.52 15.59
C ARG A 143 -9.78 -13.07 14.59
N MET A 144 -9.69 -11.83 14.11
CA MET A 144 -10.62 -11.25 13.13
C MET A 144 -10.20 -11.62 11.71
N ALA A 145 -8.89 -11.76 11.47
CA ALA A 145 -8.36 -12.27 10.22
C ALA A 145 -8.61 -13.79 10.01
N ARG A 146 -8.99 -14.56 11.04
CA ARG A 146 -9.32 -16.00 10.88
C ARG A 146 -10.41 -16.27 9.85
N ASN A 147 -11.36 -15.34 9.67
CA ASN A 147 -12.34 -15.42 8.60
C ASN A 147 -11.89 -14.57 7.40
N ARG A 148 -10.69 -14.90 6.89
CA ARG A 148 -10.02 -14.15 5.84
C ARG A 148 -10.87 -14.04 4.58
N SER A 149 -11.62 -15.08 4.22
CA SER A 149 -12.56 -15.05 3.08
C SER A 149 -13.65 -13.98 3.25
N LYS A 150 -14.23 -13.84 4.44
CA LYS A 150 -15.22 -12.79 4.72
C LYS A 150 -14.59 -11.38 4.71
N LEU A 151 -13.36 -11.26 5.21
CA LEU A 151 -12.61 -10.00 5.15
C LEU A 151 -12.34 -9.61 3.69
N LEU A 152 -11.78 -10.52 2.89
CA LEU A 152 -11.46 -10.31 1.48
C LEU A 152 -12.70 -10.06 0.61
N ALA A 153 -13.81 -10.74 0.90
CA ALA A 153 -15.08 -10.53 0.20
C ALA A 153 -15.67 -9.13 0.43
N LYS A 154 -15.39 -8.52 1.59
CA LYS A 154 -15.81 -7.15 1.90
C LYS A 154 -14.78 -6.11 1.45
N PHE A 155 -13.51 -6.49 1.46
CA PHE A 155 -12.36 -5.62 1.24
C PHE A 155 -11.27 -6.40 0.49
N PRO A 156 -11.19 -6.30 -0.84
CA PRO A 156 -10.05 -6.82 -1.57
C PRO A 156 -8.76 -6.21 -1.00
N SER A 157 -7.98 -7.03 -0.29
CA SER A 157 -6.77 -6.59 0.40
C SER A 157 -5.76 -7.72 0.50
N THR A 158 -4.50 -7.36 0.73
CA THR A 158 -3.39 -8.30 0.83
C THR A 158 -2.75 -8.17 2.19
N CYS A 159 -2.55 -9.30 2.89
CA CYS A 159 -1.80 -9.33 4.15
C CYS A 159 -0.31 -9.29 3.82
N ILE A 160 0.34 -8.18 4.13
CA ILE A 160 1.74 -7.92 3.76
C ILE A 160 2.71 -8.06 4.92
N GLY A 161 2.22 -8.16 6.15
CA GLY A 161 3.10 -8.09 7.32
C GLY A 161 2.41 -8.29 8.65
N GLU A 162 3.14 -7.99 9.71
CA GLU A 162 2.68 -8.03 11.09
C GLU A 162 3.33 -6.93 11.95
N ILE A 163 2.63 -6.51 12.99
CA ILE A 163 3.08 -5.54 13.97
C ILE A 163 3.94 -6.23 15.04
N THR A 164 5.09 -5.66 15.36
CA THR A 164 6.07 -6.20 16.31
C THR A 164 6.18 -5.33 17.57
N ASP A 165 6.86 -5.83 18.60
CA ASP A 165 7.13 -5.14 19.86
C ASP A 165 8.38 -4.22 19.83
N ASP A 166 9.13 -4.24 18.73
CA ASP A 166 10.34 -3.43 18.54
C ASP A 166 9.98 -2.01 18.06
N ALA A 167 9.54 -1.17 19.00
CA ALA A 167 9.00 0.16 18.71
C ALA A 167 9.90 1.02 17.83
N GLY A 168 9.34 1.53 16.72
CA GLY A 168 10.06 2.37 15.76
C GLY A 168 10.94 1.61 14.76
N LYS A 169 11.10 0.29 14.92
CA LYS A 169 11.80 -0.55 13.96
C LYS A 169 10.82 -1.14 12.95
N ILE A 170 11.10 -0.90 11.68
CA ILE A 170 10.37 -1.50 10.56
C ILE A 170 11.36 -2.32 9.76
N GLU A 171 11.04 -3.58 9.51
CA GLU A 171 11.91 -4.52 8.81
C GLU A 171 11.23 -5.00 7.52
N LEU A 172 11.99 -5.04 6.42
CA LEU A 172 11.66 -5.81 5.24
C LEU A 172 12.23 -7.21 5.41
N VAL A 173 11.40 -8.23 5.17
CA VAL A 173 11.76 -9.64 5.24
C VAL A 173 11.62 -10.22 3.85
N SER A 174 12.72 -10.74 3.31
CA SER A 174 12.73 -11.58 2.11
C SER A 174 13.22 -12.99 2.47
N GLU A 175 13.27 -13.91 1.52
CA GLU A 175 13.71 -15.29 1.80
C GLU A 175 15.13 -15.37 2.38
N ASN A 176 16.01 -14.44 1.99
CA ASN A 176 17.44 -14.51 2.27
C ASN A 176 17.94 -13.43 3.23
N GLU A 177 17.15 -12.40 3.50
CA GLU A 177 17.60 -11.24 4.27
C GLU A 177 16.49 -10.57 5.06
N VAL A 178 16.90 -9.94 6.14
CA VAL A 178 16.08 -9.00 6.90
C VAL A 178 16.84 -7.68 6.94
N VAL A 179 16.23 -6.64 6.40
CA VAL A 179 16.83 -5.29 6.33
C VAL A 179 15.90 -4.27 6.96
N THR A 180 16.46 -3.24 7.59
CA THR A 180 15.66 -2.13 8.11
C THR A 180 15.04 -1.35 6.95
N LEU A 181 13.74 -1.07 7.03
CA LEU A 181 13.05 -0.17 6.10
C LEU A 181 13.32 1.29 6.53
N GLU A 182 14.23 1.93 5.81
CA GLU A 182 14.50 3.35 5.97
C GLU A 182 13.32 4.20 5.51
N ASN A 183 13.09 5.33 6.18
CA ASN A 183 12.08 6.29 5.73
C ASN A 183 12.58 7.03 4.49
N ARG A 184 12.09 6.62 3.32
CA ARG A 184 12.42 7.26 2.04
C ARG A 184 11.18 7.65 1.23
N GLY A 185 10.01 7.63 1.86
CA GLY A 185 8.80 8.18 1.26
C GLY A 185 8.94 9.69 1.02
N PHE A 186 7.97 10.25 0.30
CA PHE A 186 8.00 11.65 -0.10
C PHE A 186 8.07 12.58 1.13
N GLN A 187 8.90 13.63 1.06
CA GLN A 187 9.05 14.64 2.12
C GLN A 187 9.01 16.05 1.51
N HIS A 188 8.17 16.91 2.06
CA HIS A 188 8.16 18.33 1.74
C HIS A 188 9.27 19.06 2.53
N PHE A 189 10.47 19.13 1.93
CA PHE A 189 11.64 19.96 2.31
C PHE A 189 12.46 19.52 3.53
#